data_AF-A0A1H2LC75-F1
#
_entry.id   AF-A0A1H2LC75-F1
#
_cell.length_a   1.000
_cell.length_b   1.000
_cell.length_c   1.000
_cell.angle_alpha   90.00
_cell.angle_beta   90.00
_cell.angle_gamma   90.00
#
_symmetry.space_group_name_H-M   'P 1'
#
loop_
_entity.id
_entity.type
_entity.pdbx_description
1 polymer ?
#
loop_
_entity_poly.entity_id
_entity_poly.type
_entity_poly.pdbx_seq_one_letter_code
_entity_poly.pdbx_strand_id
1 'polypeptide(L)'
;MDGRPNVNDPDLLRRAAELGAFVVGPAVLAEGASDGPLAGVTLAVKDVIDVAGTKTCAGNPDLGAAREVADRSARAVEALTGAGATVIGKTVTDELAYSLAGTNVHYGTPINVAAPGRTPGGSSSGSAAAVAAGLADLALGTDTGGSIRVPASYCGILGWRPTHGRVDPAGITHLARSFDTVGLLARDARVLTAAARALAGDDPSSTPEVTAAAVVPELMQLVEDPVREAVLRGVPAPVEPLGVDLEECAWAFRTLQGREAWLEHGEWILRARPVLGPAVRARFEAAARVSDADVERAQDIRLAAVQRIAAATRDGRVLVGPSAAGAAPPIHADPSRQDSTRQTNLALHCLAGLTGAPVVSLPLARVEDLPLGVAFLAAPGSDLTLLRWAATLLPGREA
;
A
#
# COMPACT_ATOMS: atom_id res chain seq x y z
N MET A 1 -31.77 -3.18 15.63
CA MET A 1 -31.05 -3.08 14.36
C MET A 1 -29.74 -3.81 14.57
N ASP A 2 -29.45 -4.81 13.75
CA ASP A 2 -28.40 -5.82 13.92
C ASP A 2 -26.97 -5.32 13.65
N GLY A 3 -26.75 -4.00 13.55
CA GLY A 3 -25.43 -3.39 13.35
C GLY A 3 -24.76 -3.75 12.02
N ARG A 4 -25.46 -4.45 11.11
CA ARG A 4 -24.90 -4.86 9.82
C ARG A 4 -24.88 -3.70 8.83
N PRO A 5 -23.83 -3.59 8.00
CA PRO A 5 -23.77 -2.55 6.98
C PRO A 5 -24.88 -2.76 5.94
N ASN A 6 -25.70 -1.74 5.70
CA ASN A 6 -26.70 -1.77 4.63
C ASN A 6 -26.05 -1.49 3.27
N VAL A 7 -25.40 -2.50 2.68
CA VAL A 7 -24.77 -2.38 1.35
C VAL A 7 -25.78 -2.26 0.19
N ASN A 8 -27.08 -2.41 0.48
CA ASN A 8 -28.16 -2.22 -0.48
C ASN A 8 -28.75 -0.81 -0.44
N ASP A 9 -28.18 0.11 0.36
CA ASP A 9 -28.58 1.51 0.38
C ASP A 9 -28.41 2.14 -1.02
N PRO A 10 -29.50 2.64 -1.66
CA PRO A 10 -29.42 3.29 -2.96
C PRO A 10 -28.44 4.47 -3.02
N ASP A 11 -28.26 5.19 -1.92
CA ASP A 11 -27.29 6.30 -1.85
C ASP A 11 -25.85 5.79 -1.90
N LEU A 12 -25.54 4.74 -1.13
CA LEU A 12 -24.24 4.07 -1.13
C LEU A 12 -23.92 3.51 -2.51
N LEU A 13 -24.87 2.81 -3.14
CA LEU A 13 -24.71 2.24 -4.48
C LEU A 13 -24.44 3.33 -5.52
N ARG A 14 -25.17 4.46 -5.47
CA ARG A 14 -24.95 5.60 -6.36
C ARG A 14 -23.56 6.20 -6.17
N ARG A 15 -23.17 6.49 -4.93
CA ARG A 15 -21.83 7.03 -4.61
C ARG A 15 -20.71 6.09 -5.02
N ALA A 16 -20.89 4.77 -4.86
CA ALA A 16 -19.92 3.79 -5.28
C ALA A 16 -19.74 3.73 -6.81
N ALA A 17 -20.85 3.83 -7.55
CA ALA A 17 -20.82 3.91 -9.01
C ALA A 17 -20.14 5.20 -9.50
N GLU A 18 -20.42 6.34 -8.87
CA GLU A 18 -19.78 7.62 -9.18
C GLU A 18 -18.27 7.62 -8.86
N LEU A 19 -17.88 7.03 -7.73
CA LEU A 19 -16.48 6.98 -7.29
C LEU A 19 -15.63 6.06 -8.19
N GLY A 20 -16.21 4.99 -8.75
CA GLY A 20 -15.51 4.03 -9.61
C GLY A 20 -14.48 3.19 -8.88
N ALA A 21 -14.66 2.93 -7.57
CA ALA A 21 -13.66 2.23 -6.76
C ALA A 21 -13.74 0.69 -6.83
N PHE A 22 -14.86 0.12 -7.26
CA PHE A 22 -15.14 -1.32 -7.23
C PHE A 22 -15.19 -1.93 -8.64
N VAL A 23 -14.55 -3.10 -8.80
CA VAL A 23 -14.69 -3.97 -9.98
C VAL A 23 -15.71 -5.09 -9.76
N VAL A 24 -15.98 -5.41 -8.49
CA VAL A 24 -17.07 -6.29 -8.05
C VAL A 24 -17.71 -5.67 -6.83
N GLY A 25 -19.03 -5.53 -6.84
CA GLY A 25 -19.79 -4.85 -5.78
C GLY A 25 -19.92 -3.33 -5.99
N PRO A 26 -20.37 -2.57 -4.97
CA PRO A 26 -20.48 -3.04 -3.59
C PRO A 26 -21.67 -3.99 -3.38
N ALA A 27 -21.40 -5.12 -2.71
CA ALA A 27 -22.35 -6.15 -2.30
C ALA A 27 -21.66 -7.03 -1.24
N VAL A 28 -22.41 -7.68 -0.35
CA VAL A 28 -21.79 -8.63 0.60
C VAL A 28 -21.24 -9.82 -0.18
N LEU A 29 -19.91 -9.95 -0.21
CA LEU A 29 -19.22 -11.08 -0.82
C LEU A 29 -18.84 -12.15 0.22
N ALA A 30 -18.59 -11.74 1.45
CA ALA A 30 -18.36 -12.63 2.58
C ALA A 30 -18.81 -11.96 3.89
N GLU A 31 -19.66 -12.64 4.63
CA GLU A 31 -20.11 -12.20 5.96
C GLU A 31 -18.98 -12.34 6.99
N GLY A 32 -18.88 -11.35 7.88
CA GLY A 32 -18.02 -11.45 9.06
C GLY A 32 -18.61 -12.35 10.13
N ALA A 33 -17.77 -12.80 11.07
CA ALA A 33 -18.25 -13.40 12.32
C ALA A 33 -19.22 -12.44 13.04
N SER A 34 -20.18 -13.01 13.77
CA SER A 34 -21.23 -12.23 14.46
C SER A 34 -20.70 -11.36 15.61
N ASP A 35 -19.49 -11.64 16.08
CA ASP A 35 -18.78 -10.95 17.14
C ASP A 35 -17.30 -10.78 16.78
N GLY A 36 -16.55 -10.11 17.65
CA GLY A 36 -15.11 -9.85 17.46
C GLY A 36 -14.78 -8.37 17.36
N PRO A 37 -13.48 -8.03 17.33
CA PRO A 37 -13.01 -6.65 17.39
C PRO A 37 -13.32 -5.82 16.14
N LEU A 38 -13.73 -6.47 15.03
CA LEU A 38 -14.12 -5.82 13.78
C LEU A 38 -15.60 -6.04 13.44
N ALA A 39 -16.43 -6.48 14.40
CA ALA A 39 -17.87 -6.63 14.17
C ALA A 39 -18.49 -5.30 13.71
N GLY A 40 -19.23 -5.34 12.60
CA GLY A 40 -19.85 -4.16 11.97
C GLY A 40 -18.91 -3.35 11.06
N VAL A 41 -17.62 -3.69 10.97
CA VAL A 41 -16.66 -3.02 10.08
C VAL A 41 -16.83 -3.52 8.64
N THR A 42 -16.95 -2.61 7.70
CA THR A 42 -16.95 -2.92 6.26
C THR A 42 -15.53 -3.03 5.70
N LEU A 43 -15.29 -4.06 4.88
CA LEU A 43 -13.99 -4.38 4.29
C LEU A 43 -14.06 -4.37 2.75
N ALA A 44 -13.26 -3.50 2.12
CA ALA A 44 -13.02 -3.54 0.69
C ALA A 44 -11.70 -4.28 0.37
N VAL A 45 -11.67 -5.10 -0.68
CA VAL A 45 -10.53 -5.99 -0.95
C VAL A 45 -9.91 -5.68 -2.32
N LYS A 46 -8.64 -5.30 -2.36
CA LYS A 46 -7.90 -5.07 -3.61
C LYS A 46 -7.99 -6.28 -4.55
N ASP A 47 -8.21 -6.03 -5.85
CA ASP A 47 -8.34 -7.09 -6.87
C ASP A 47 -7.03 -7.82 -7.22
N VAL A 48 -6.08 -7.91 -6.29
CA VAL A 48 -4.97 -8.89 -6.34
C VAL A 48 -5.12 -9.96 -5.27
N ILE A 49 -6.18 -9.89 -4.46
CA ILE A 49 -6.42 -10.75 -3.30
C ILE A 49 -7.68 -11.57 -3.58
N ASP A 50 -7.60 -12.87 -3.33
CA ASP A 50 -8.69 -13.79 -3.55
C ASP A 50 -9.81 -13.59 -2.52
N VAL A 51 -11.04 -13.57 -3.03
CA VAL A 51 -12.28 -13.64 -2.25
C VAL A 51 -13.09 -14.77 -2.84
N ALA A 52 -13.48 -15.75 -2.03
CA ALA A 52 -14.22 -16.92 -2.48
C ALA A 52 -15.46 -16.52 -3.30
N GLY A 53 -15.71 -17.24 -4.40
CA GLY A 53 -16.83 -16.96 -5.30
C GLY A 53 -16.60 -15.79 -6.27
N THR A 54 -15.40 -15.19 -6.30
CA THR A 54 -15.04 -14.16 -7.27
C THR A 54 -13.78 -14.53 -8.05
N LYS A 55 -13.58 -13.90 -9.21
CA LYS A 55 -12.30 -13.93 -9.93
C LYS A 55 -11.35 -12.88 -9.36
N THR A 56 -10.06 -13.15 -9.46
CA THR A 56 -8.99 -12.19 -9.16
C THR A 56 -8.29 -11.81 -10.46
N CYS A 57 -8.54 -10.61 -10.94
CA CYS A 57 -8.08 -10.16 -12.26
C CYS A 57 -6.76 -9.38 -12.19
N ALA A 58 -6.33 -8.95 -10.99
CA ALA A 58 -5.18 -8.08 -10.78
C ALA A 58 -5.22 -6.83 -11.68
N GLY A 59 -6.42 -6.28 -11.91
CA GLY A 59 -6.59 -5.13 -12.78
C GLY A 59 -6.29 -5.39 -14.26
N ASN A 60 -6.29 -6.65 -14.71
CA ASN A 60 -6.18 -7.02 -16.12
C ASN A 60 -7.29 -8.03 -16.51
N PRO A 61 -8.15 -7.71 -17.49
CA PRO A 61 -9.26 -8.59 -17.87
C PRO A 61 -8.80 -9.92 -18.49
N ASP A 62 -7.68 -9.94 -19.21
CA ASP A 62 -7.16 -11.18 -19.82
C ASP A 62 -6.61 -12.14 -18.77
N LEU A 63 -6.02 -11.62 -17.68
CA LEU A 63 -5.63 -12.45 -16.54
C LEU A 63 -6.87 -13.03 -15.84
N GLY A 64 -7.92 -12.22 -15.67
CA GLY A 64 -9.19 -12.69 -15.14
C GLY A 64 -9.84 -13.77 -16.01
N ALA A 65 -9.79 -13.62 -17.33
CA ALA A 65 -10.29 -14.62 -18.28
C ALA A 65 -9.51 -15.94 -18.18
N ALA A 66 -8.20 -15.88 -17.92
CA ALA A 66 -7.32 -17.04 -17.75
C ALA A 66 -7.40 -17.71 -16.37
N ARG A 67 -8.16 -17.15 -15.43
CA ARG A 67 -8.29 -17.65 -14.06
C ARG A 67 -9.66 -18.21 -13.77
N GLU A 68 -9.67 -19.26 -12.96
CA GLU A 68 -10.88 -19.78 -12.35
C GLU A 68 -11.39 -18.85 -11.25
N VAL A 69 -12.67 -19.01 -10.90
CA VAL A 69 -13.24 -18.41 -9.70
C VAL A 69 -12.53 -18.99 -8.47
N ALA A 70 -12.18 -18.16 -7.50
CA ALA A 70 -11.51 -18.63 -6.30
C ALA A 70 -12.47 -19.47 -5.44
N ASP A 71 -12.08 -20.71 -5.14
CA ASP A 71 -12.84 -21.58 -4.22
C ASP A 71 -12.70 -21.15 -2.76
N ARG A 72 -11.61 -20.43 -2.44
CA ARG A 72 -11.29 -19.97 -1.09
C ARG A 72 -10.82 -18.53 -1.11
N SER A 73 -11.12 -17.81 -0.04
CA SER A 73 -10.59 -16.48 0.20
C SER A 73 -9.13 -16.55 0.62
N ALA A 74 -8.38 -15.49 0.37
CA ALA A 74 -7.02 -15.33 0.88
C ALA A 74 -6.97 -15.38 2.40
N ARG A 75 -5.83 -15.76 2.98
CA ARG A 75 -5.66 -15.88 4.44
C ARG A 75 -5.91 -14.58 5.18
N ALA A 76 -5.49 -13.46 4.59
CA ALA A 76 -5.78 -12.14 5.13
C ALA A 76 -7.29 -11.83 5.16
N VAL A 77 -8.05 -12.27 4.14
CA VAL A 77 -9.51 -12.10 4.13
C VAL A 77 -10.16 -12.99 5.17
N GLU A 78 -9.78 -14.28 5.24
CA GLU A 78 -10.29 -15.23 6.25
C GLU A 78 -10.07 -14.71 7.68
N ALA A 79 -8.88 -14.17 7.97
CA ALA A 79 -8.54 -13.62 9.29
C ALA A 79 -9.39 -12.40 9.66
N LEU A 80 -9.61 -11.46 8.72
CA LEU A 80 -10.42 -10.28 8.98
C LEU A 80 -11.91 -10.59 9.09
N THR A 81 -12.43 -11.50 8.27
CA THR A 81 -13.82 -11.97 8.39
C THR A 81 -14.03 -12.75 9.68
N GLY A 82 -13.06 -13.58 10.09
CA GLY A 82 -13.08 -14.27 11.38
C GLY A 82 -13.02 -13.32 12.58
N ALA A 83 -12.48 -12.12 12.42
CA ALA A 83 -12.50 -11.05 13.42
C ALA A 83 -13.75 -10.16 13.39
N GLY A 84 -14.69 -10.43 12.47
CA GLY A 84 -16.01 -9.77 12.38
C GLY A 84 -16.19 -8.80 11.19
N ALA A 85 -15.16 -8.56 10.38
CA ALA A 85 -15.28 -7.64 9.24
C ALA A 85 -16.09 -8.26 8.09
N THR A 86 -16.94 -7.48 7.44
CA THR A 86 -17.77 -7.94 6.32
C THR A 86 -17.18 -7.47 4.99
N VAL A 87 -16.92 -8.39 4.05
CA VAL A 87 -16.38 -8.06 2.72
C VAL A 87 -17.50 -7.51 1.85
N ILE A 88 -17.34 -6.26 1.40
CA ILE A 88 -18.37 -5.54 0.63
C ILE A 88 -18.03 -5.35 -0.85
N GLY A 89 -16.88 -5.83 -1.33
CA GLY A 89 -16.52 -5.68 -2.74
C GLY A 89 -15.05 -5.87 -3.02
N LYS A 90 -14.74 -6.03 -4.32
CA LYS A 90 -13.38 -6.01 -4.83
C LYS A 90 -13.06 -4.69 -5.50
N THR A 91 -11.92 -4.11 -5.17
CA THR A 91 -11.55 -2.75 -5.59
C THR A 91 -10.61 -2.73 -6.78
N VAL A 92 -10.72 -1.64 -7.56
CA VAL A 92 -9.79 -1.33 -8.65
C VAL A 92 -8.35 -1.30 -8.12
N THR A 93 -7.45 -1.86 -8.90
CA THR A 93 -6.00 -1.82 -8.71
C THR A 93 -5.33 -1.33 -9.97
N ASP A 94 -4.14 -0.73 -9.86
CA ASP A 94 -3.29 -0.60 -11.04
C ASP A 94 -2.99 -2.01 -11.60
N GLU A 95 -2.89 -2.10 -12.92
CA GLU A 95 -2.69 -3.35 -13.66
C GLU A 95 -1.47 -4.13 -13.15
N LEU A 96 -1.71 -5.38 -12.76
CA LEU A 96 -0.76 -6.35 -12.18
C LEU A 96 -0.01 -5.82 -10.95
N ALA A 97 -0.57 -4.80 -10.29
CA ALA A 97 0.07 -4.02 -9.23
C ALA A 97 1.41 -3.38 -9.62
N TYR A 98 1.82 -3.38 -10.90
CA TYR A 98 3.14 -2.94 -11.32
C TYR A 98 3.19 -1.44 -11.67
N SER A 99 2.73 -0.62 -10.73
CA SER A 99 2.59 0.84 -10.86
C SER A 99 2.34 1.49 -9.49
N LEU A 100 2.40 2.83 -9.45
CA LEU A 100 1.97 3.67 -8.32
C LEU A 100 1.07 4.82 -8.77
N ALA A 101 0.63 4.81 -10.03
CA ALA A 101 -0.06 5.92 -10.67
C ALA A 101 -1.51 6.07 -10.21
N GLY A 102 -2.16 4.98 -9.78
CA GLY A 102 -3.57 4.99 -9.39
C GLY A 102 -4.54 4.95 -10.57
N THR A 103 -4.03 4.59 -11.76
CA THR A 103 -4.79 4.57 -13.02
C THR A 103 -4.78 3.15 -13.59
N ASN A 104 -5.89 2.76 -14.23
CA ASN A 104 -6.00 1.49 -14.92
C ASN A 104 -6.66 1.70 -16.28
N VAL A 105 -6.03 1.22 -17.35
CA VAL A 105 -6.54 1.41 -18.73
C VAL A 105 -7.82 0.63 -19.02
N HIS A 106 -8.10 -0.43 -18.25
CA HIS A 106 -9.24 -1.32 -18.45
C HIS A 106 -10.42 -0.94 -17.58
N TYR A 107 -10.16 -0.50 -16.34
CA TYR A 107 -11.19 -0.23 -15.33
C TYR A 107 -11.34 1.25 -14.97
N GLY A 108 -10.51 2.13 -15.55
CA GLY A 108 -10.49 3.55 -15.25
C GLY A 108 -9.74 3.90 -13.96
N THR A 109 -9.97 5.13 -13.50
CA THR A 109 -9.31 5.71 -12.33
C THR A 109 -10.36 6.08 -11.29
N PRO A 110 -10.31 5.53 -10.06
CA PRO A 110 -11.22 5.95 -9.00
C PRO A 110 -11.06 7.44 -8.67
N ILE A 111 -12.15 8.10 -8.28
CA ILE A 111 -12.10 9.51 -7.88
C ILE A 111 -11.40 9.64 -6.53
N ASN A 112 -10.39 10.51 -6.44
CA ASN A 112 -9.81 10.93 -5.17
C ASN A 112 -10.67 12.04 -4.53
N VAL A 113 -11.51 11.68 -3.56
CA VAL A 113 -12.39 12.65 -2.86
C VAL A 113 -11.63 13.67 -2.03
N ALA A 114 -10.39 13.37 -1.62
CA ALA A 114 -9.56 14.29 -0.85
C ALA A 114 -8.77 15.26 -1.74
N ALA A 115 -8.71 14.98 -3.04
CA ALA A 115 -8.05 15.81 -4.06
C ALA A 115 -8.78 15.68 -5.42
N PRO A 116 -9.95 16.31 -5.61
CA PRO A 116 -10.72 16.19 -6.84
C PRO A 116 -9.92 16.54 -8.10
N GLY A 117 -10.07 15.74 -9.16
CA GLY A 117 -9.31 15.88 -10.43
C GLY A 117 -7.87 15.34 -10.39
N ARG A 118 -7.43 14.79 -9.25
CA ARG A 118 -6.11 14.19 -9.05
C ARG A 118 -6.23 12.69 -8.78
N THR A 119 -5.14 11.97 -9.01
CA THR A 119 -5.14 10.51 -8.82
C THR A 119 -5.27 10.13 -7.33
N PRO A 120 -5.93 9.00 -6.99
CA PRO A 120 -5.86 8.43 -5.65
C PRO A 120 -4.49 7.83 -5.32
N GLY A 121 -3.59 7.68 -6.31
CA GLY A 121 -2.35 6.93 -6.18
C GLY A 121 -2.59 5.42 -6.27
N GLY A 122 -1.52 4.64 -6.39
CA GLY A 122 -1.62 3.21 -6.64
C GLY A 122 -0.52 2.38 -5.99
N SER A 123 -0.55 1.06 -6.13
CA SER A 123 -1.53 0.31 -6.93
C SER A 123 -2.85 0.01 -6.21
N SER A 124 -2.98 0.27 -4.90
CA SER A 124 -4.23 0.03 -4.15
C SER A 124 -5.23 1.19 -4.27
N SER A 125 -5.47 1.66 -5.50
CA SER A 125 -6.21 2.89 -5.81
C SER A 125 -7.67 2.85 -5.36
N GLY A 126 -8.40 1.80 -5.73
CA GLY A 126 -9.80 1.63 -5.34
C GLY A 126 -9.95 1.40 -3.83
N SER A 127 -9.02 0.67 -3.21
CA SER A 127 -9.01 0.48 -1.75
C SER A 127 -8.90 1.81 -1.00
N ALA A 128 -7.98 2.68 -1.41
CA ALA A 128 -7.82 3.99 -0.79
C ALA A 128 -9.00 4.92 -1.06
N ALA A 129 -9.49 4.95 -2.31
CA ALA A 129 -10.65 5.77 -2.67
C ALA A 129 -11.90 5.36 -1.90
N ALA A 130 -12.20 4.06 -1.80
CA ALA A 130 -13.36 3.54 -1.07
C ALA A 130 -13.30 3.91 0.42
N VAL A 131 -12.13 3.78 1.05
CA VAL A 131 -11.92 4.19 2.44
C VAL A 131 -12.00 5.71 2.59
N ALA A 132 -11.36 6.50 1.73
CA ALA A 132 -11.42 7.95 1.84
C ALA A 132 -12.84 8.51 1.67
N ALA A 133 -13.63 7.90 0.78
CA ALA A 133 -15.02 8.28 0.52
C ALA A 133 -16.03 7.78 1.55
N GLY A 134 -15.61 7.00 2.55
CA GLY A 134 -16.55 6.45 3.54
C GLY A 134 -17.45 5.34 2.99
N LEU A 135 -17.06 4.68 1.90
CA LEU A 135 -17.78 3.51 1.37
C LEU A 135 -17.34 2.22 2.05
N ALA A 136 -16.11 2.19 2.57
CA ALA A 136 -15.59 1.13 3.43
C ALA A 136 -14.91 1.76 4.66
N ASP A 137 -14.92 1.03 5.78
CA ASP A 137 -14.21 1.43 7.01
C ASP A 137 -12.74 1.01 6.96
N LEU A 138 -12.50 -0.15 6.36
CA LEU A 138 -11.21 -0.80 6.22
C LEU A 138 -11.04 -1.27 4.76
N ALA A 139 -9.81 -1.26 4.27
CA ALA A 139 -9.49 -1.95 3.02
C ALA A 139 -8.19 -2.73 3.11
N LEU A 140 -8.18 -3.90 2.46
CA LEU A 140 -6.97 -4.64 2.15
C LEU A 140 -6.31 -4.06 0.89
N GLY A 141 -4.99 -3.93 0.95
CA GLY A 141 -4.14 -3.58 -0.17
C GLY A 141 -2.89 -4.44 -0.19
N THR A 142 -2.02 -4.19 -1.17
CA THR A 142 -0.66 -4.75 -1.19
C THR A 142 0.36 -3.64 -1.35
N ASP A 143 1.55 -3.81 -0.75
CA ASP A 143 2.65 -2.85 -0.84
C ASP A 143 3.97 -3.56 -1.16
N THR A 144 4.37 -3.46 -2.43
CA THR A 144 5.69 -3.90 -2.91
C THR A 144 6.69 -2.73 -2.81
N GLY A 145 6.34 -1.59 -3.40
CA GLY A 145 7.17 -0.39 -3.48
C GLY A 145 6.45 0.91 -3.10
N GLY A 146 5.41 0.85 -2.26
CA GLY A 146 4.62 2.02 -1.85
C GLY A 146 3.12 1.91 -2.09
N SER A 147 2.64 0.77 -2.57
CA SER A 147 1.26 0.62 -3.05
C SER A 147 0.16 0.69 -1.98
N ILE A 148 0.51 0.80 -0.70
CA ILE A 148 -0.40 1.21 0.38
C ILE A 148 -0.11 2.65 0.81
N ARG A 149 1.17 2.99 0.96
CA ARG A 149 1.61 4.28 1.53
C ARG A 149 1.35 5.48 0.63
N VAL A 150 1.61 5.36 -0.68
CA VAL A 150 1.33 6.40 -1.66
C VAL A 150 -0.17 6.73 -1.72
N PRO A 151 -1.07 5.74 -1.91
CA PRO A 151 -2.49 6.08 -1.96
C PRO A 151 -3.06 6.49 -0.60
N ALA A 152 -2.53 6.00 0.53
CA ALA A 152 -2.88 6.51 1.85
C ALA A 152 -2.53 8.00 2.00
N SER A 153 -1.32 8.39 1.56
CA SER A 153 -0.87 9.78 1.52
C SER A 153 -1.79 10.66 0.67
N TYR A 154 -2.01 10.28 -0.59
CA TYR A 154 -2.80 11.06 -1.55
C TYR A 154 -4.28 11.18 -1.20
N CYS A 155 -4.84 10.16 -0.55
CA CYS A 155 -6.24 10.16 -0.12
C CYS A 155 -6.44 10.69 1.31
N GLY A 156 -5.37 11.05 2.02
CA GLY A 156 -5.44 11.61 3.36
C GLY A 156 -5.96 10.62 4.42
N ILE A 157 -5.59 9.36 4.31
CA ILE A 157 -6.00 8.27 5.21
C ILE A 157 -4.79 7.55 5.80
N LEU A 158 -5.02 6.64 6.74
CA LEU A 158 -3.99 5.81 7.34
C LEU A 158 -3.63 4.66 6.41
N GLY A 159 -2.35 4.31 6.35
CA GLY A 159 -1.87 3.14 5.61
C GLY A 159 -0.82 2.38 6.40
N TRP A 160 -0.93 1.05 6.46
CA TRP A 160 0.04 0.19 7.12
C TRP A 160 0.58 -0.86 6.14
N ARG A 161 1.90 -0.81 5.95
CA ARG A 161 2.71 -1.87 5.33
C ARG A 161 3.30 -2.69 6.48
N PRO A 162 3.01 -4.00 6.59
CA PRO A 162 3.58 -4.82 7.65
C PRO A 162 5.06 -5.13 7.39
N THR A 163 5.71 -5.69 8.41
CA THR A 163 6.94 -6.46 8.25
C THR A 163 6.74 -7.53 7.19
N HIS A 164 7.69 -7.68 6.27
CA HIS A 164 7.61 -8.69 5.22
C HIS A 164 7.53 -10.10 5.81
N GLY A 165 6.66 -10.94 5.24
CA GLY A 165 6.41 -12.31 5.72
C GLY A 165 5.53 -12.40 6.97
N ARG A 166 5.10 -11.28 7.57
CA ARG A 166 4.32 -11.30 8.81
C ARG A 166 2.83 -11.61 8.60
N VAL A 167 2.26 -11.13 7.50
CA VAL A 167 0.90 -11.50 7.08
C VAL A 167 1.02 -12.61 6.04
N ASP A 168 0.29 -13.71 6.25
CA ASP A 168 0.30 -14.87 5.34
C ASP A 168 -0.14 -14.44 3.92
N PRO A 169 0.73 -14.56 2.90
CA PRO A 169 0.43 -14.10 1.56
C PRO A 169 -0.41 -15.10 0.74
N ALA A 170 -0.85 -16.23 1.30
CA ALA A 170 -1.63 -17.21 0.55
C ALA A 170 -2.96 -16.62 0.04
N GLY A 171 -3.22 -16.84 -1.26
CA GLY A 171 -4.37 -16.30 -1.98
C GLY A 171 -4.16 -14.90 -2.55
N ILE A 172 -2.92 -14.47 -2.78
CA ILE A 172 -2.62 -13.23 -3.50
C ILE A 172 -1.96 -13.48 -4.85
N THR A 173 -2.25 -12.60 -5.81
CA THR A 173 -1.49 -12.47 -7.05
C THR A 173 -0.25 -11.66 -6.76
N HIS A 174 0.91 -12.30 -6.83
CA HIS A 174 2.18 -11.67 -6.54
C HIS A 174 2.62 -10.73 -7.67
N LEU A 175 3.38 -9.71 -7.30
CA LEU A 175 4.23 -8.95 -8.22
C LEU A 175 5.68 -9.36 -8.01
N ALA A 176 6.17 -9.32 -6.77
CA ALA A 176 7.54 -9.67 -6.41
C ALA A 176 7.55 -10.23 -4.98
N ARG A 177 7.61 -11.56 -4.87
CA ARG A 177 7.41 -12.32 -3.63
C ARG A 177 8.31 -11.87 -2.47
N SER A 178 9.56 -11.49 -2.74
CA SER A 178 10.49 -11.06 -1.68
C SER A 178 10.28 -9.61 -1.21
N PHE A 179 9.26 -8.93 -1.74
CA PHE A 179 8.89 -7.55 -1.44
C PHE A 179 7.41 -7.37 -1.08
N ASP A 180 6.54 -8.21 -1.64
CA ASP A 180 5.09 -8.09 -1.51
C ASP A 180 4.65 -8.27 -0.05
N THR A 181 3.81 -7.34 0.39
CA THR A 181 3.15 -7.40 1.69
C THR A 181 1.66 -7.17 1.51
N VAL A 182 0.84 -7.85 2.33
CA VAL A 182 -0.60 -7.59 2.43
C VAL A 182 -0.82 -6.68 3.63
N GLY A 183 -1.34 -5.48 3.40
CA GLY A 183 -1.52 -4.49 4.45
C GLY A 183 -2.86 -3.77 4.35
N LEU A 184 -3.00 -2.69 5.12
CA LEU A 184 -4.29 -2.11 5.43
C LEU A 184 -4.35 -0.61 5.13
N LEU A 185 -5.54 -0.14 4.79
CA LEU A 185 -5.91 1.28 4.74
C LEU A 185 -7.17 1.52 5.58
N ALA A 186 -7.19 2.59 6.36
CA ALA A 186 -8.34 2.94 7.21
C ALA A 186 -8.39 4.46 7.48
N ARG A 187 -9.56 4.96 7.93
CA ARG A 187 -9.67 6.33 8.47
C ARG A 187 -9.44 6.39 9.99
N ASP A 188 -9.71 5.28 10.67
CA ASP A 188 -9.71 5.15 12.13
C ASP A 188 -8.53 4.28 12.59
N ALA A 189 -7.73 4.79 13.54
CA ALA A 189 -6.54 4.10 14.03
C ALA A 189 -6.86 2.89 14.92
N ARG A 190 -8.00 2.90 15.61
CA ARG A 190 -8.48 1.75 16.39
C ARG A 190 -8.86 0.61 15.45
N VAL A 191 -9.61 0.91 14.38
CA VAL A 191 -9.95 -0.08 13.33
C VAL A 191 -8.68 -0.62 12.67
N LEU A 192 -7.74 0.25 12.28
CA LEU A 192 -6.48 -0.15 11.68
C LEU A 192 -5.67 -1.07 12.61
N THR A 193 -5.54 -0.72 13.88
CA THR A 193 -4.75 -1.48 14.87
C THR A 193 -5.40 -2.82 15.19
N ALA A 194 -6.73 -2.86 15.35
CA ALA A 194 -7.46 -4.10 15.57
C ALA A 194 -7.32 -5.07 14.39
N ALA A 195 -7.44 -4.57 13.17
CA ALA A 195 -7.26 -5.35 11.96
C ALA A 195 -5.81 -5.82 11.76
N ALA A 196 -4.83 -4.96 12.04
CA ALA A 196 -3.42 -5.33 11.98
C ALA A 196 -3.10 -6.47 12.96
N ARG A 197 -3.61 -6.41 14.20
CA ARG A 197 -3.46 -7.50 15.18
C ARG A 197 -4.11 -8.79 14.69
N ALA A 198 -5.30 -8.72 14.08
CA ALA A 198 -5.96 -9.90 13.52
C ALA A 198 -5.15 -10.55 12.38
N LEU A 199 -4.40 -9.77 11.60
CA LEU A 199 -3.56 -10.27 10.52
C LEU A 199 -2.19 -10.77 10.96
N ALA A 200 -1.55 -10.07 11.90
CA ALA A 200 -0.12 -10.20 12.17
C ALA A 200 0.21 -10.70 13.58
N GLY A 201 -0.80 -10.91 14.43
CA GLY A 201 -0.62 -11.28 15.83
C GLY A 201 0.09 -10.20 16.65
N ASP A 202 0.42 -10.51 17.89
CA ASP A 202 1.21 -9.61 18.73
C ASP A 202 2.69 -9.60 18.32
N ASP A 203 3.37 -8.49 18.60
CA ASP A 203 4.82 -8.37 18.40
C ASP A 203 5.59 -9.32 19.32
N PRO A 204 6.83 -9.73 18.95
CA PRO A 204 7.71 -10.44 19.87
C PRO A 204 7.82 -9.68 21.20
N SER A 205 7.80 -10.39 22.33
CA SER A 205 7.83 -9.77 23.67
C SER A 205 9.11 -8.96 23.94
N SER A 206 10.18 -9.20 23.18
CA SER A 206 11.44 -8.47 23.22
C SER A 206 11.42 -7.17 22.40
N THR A 207 10.32 -6.86 21.73
CA THR A 207 10.20 -5.66 20.90
C THR A 207 10.23 -4.41 21.78
N PRO A 208 11.19 -3.49 21.57
CA PRO A 208 11.22 -2.25 22.34
C PRO A 208 10.04 -1.35 21.96
N GLU A 209 9.51 -0.62 22.95
CA GLU A 209 8.57 0.47 22.69
C GLU A 209 9.24 1.59 21.87
N VAL A 210 8.44 2.40 21.16
CA VAL A 210 9.00 3.53 20.40
C VAL A 210 9.54 4.58 21.36
N THR A 211 10.83 4.89 21.25
CA THR A 211 11.53 5.82 22.17
C THR A 211 11.84 7.17 21.52
N ALA A 212 12.03 7.19 20.20
CA ALA A 212 12.43 8.38 19.46
C ALA A 212 12.03 8.28 17.98
N ALA A 213 11.84 9.43 17.35
CA ALA A 213 11.69 9.58 15.91
C ALA A 213 12.86 10.39 15.36
N ALA A 214 13.33 10.05 14.16
CA ALA A 214 14.40 10.78 13.47
C ALA A 214 14.05 10.99 12.00
N VAL A 215 14.14 12.24 11.52
CA VAL A 215 13.95 12.60 10.12
C VAL A 215 15.17 12.18 9.31
N VAL A 216 14.94 11.43 8.23
CA VAL A 216 16.01 10.95 7.34
C VAL A 216 16.26 12.01 6.25
N PRO A 217 17.41 12.71 6.26
CA PRO A 217 17.68 13.79 5.32
C PRO A 217 17.76 13.29 3.87
N GLU A 218 18.23 12.06 3.64
CA GLU A 218 18.30 11.47 2.31
C GLU A 218 16.91 11.35 1.68
N LEU A 219 15.89 10.94 2.46
CA LEU A 219 14.50 10.89 1.98
C LEU A 219 13.96 12.29 1.69
N MET A 220 14.31 13.27 2.53
CA MET A 220 13.89 14.67 2.33
C MET A 220 14.52 15.29 1.09
N GLN A 221 15.73 14.89 0.70
CA GLN A 221 16.41 15.37 -0.50
C GLN A 221 15.72 14.96 -1.81
N LEU A 222 14.90 13.91 -1.78
CA LEU A 222 14.15 13.44 -2.95
C LEU A 222 12.93 14.30 -3.31
N VAL A 223 12.49 15.18 -2.42
CA VAL A 223 11.27 15.96 -2.58
C VAL A 223 11.54 17.47 -2.61
N GLU A 224 10.62 18.19 -3.23
CA GLU A 224 10.66 19.66 -3.30
C GLU A 224 10.47 20.31 -1.92
N ASP A 225 10.94 21.55 -1.79
CA ASP A 225 10.94 22.27 -0.51
C ASP A 225 9.57 22.40 0.16
N PRO A 226 8.44 22.67 -0.55
CA PRO A 226 7.13 22.71 0.09
C PRO A 226 6.75 21.41 0.80
N VAL A 227 7.17 20.26 0.24
CA VAL A 227 6.94 18.93 0.81
C VAL A 227 7.84 18.72 2.03
N ARG A 228 9.13 19.04 1.90
CA ARG A 228 10.11 18.96 2.98
C ARG A 228 9.65 19.75 4.20
N GLU A 229 9.25 21.00 4.01
CA GLU A 229 8.77 21.87 5.07
C GLU A 229 7.48 21.35 5.70
N ALA A 230 6.54 20.82 4.90
CA ALA A 230 5.29 20.28 5.40
C ALA A 230 5.52 19.06 6.31
N VAL A 231 6.46 18.17 5.96
CA VAL A 231 6.82 17.02 6.82
C VAL A 231 7.48 17.48 8.12
N LEU A 232 8.44 18.40 8.05
CA LEU A 232 9.12 18.92 9.24
C LEU A 232 8.18 19.64 10.21
N ARG A 233 7.14 20.32 9.69
CA ARG A 233 6.08 20.91 10.53
C ARG A 233 5.17 19.85 11.15
N GLY A 234 4.85 18.79 10.43
CA GLY A 234 3.98 17.71 10.90
C GLY A 234 4.63 16.83 11.98
N VAL A 235 5.95 16.67 11.95
CA VAL A 235 6.72 15.85 12.90
C VAL A 235 8.01 16.56 13.29
N PRO A 236 8.03 17.32 14.40
CA PRO A 236 9.25 17.95 14.89
C PRO A 236 10.18 16.89 15.51
N ALA A 237 11.17 16.44 14.75
CA ALA A 237 12.14 15.44 15.17
C ALA A 237 13.56 15.81 14.70
N PRO A 238 14.61 15.34 15.40
CA PRO A 238 16.00 15.51 14.96
C PRO A 238 16.22 14.96 13.56
N VAL A 239 17.08 15.63 12.79
CA VAL A 239 17.52 15.15 11.47
C VAL A 239 18.78 14.33 11.65
N GLU A 240 18.73 13.05 11.27
CA GLU A 240 19.85 12.12 11.41
C GLU A 240 20.12 11.39 10.10
N PRO A 241 21.33 11.49 9.53
CA PRO A 241 21.65 10.83 8.27
C PRO A 241 21.63 9.31 8.41
N LEU A 242 21.00 8.66 7.43
CA LEU A 242 21.04 7.22 7.29
C LEU A 242 22.32 6.75 6.59
N GLY A 243 23.08 7.61 5.93
CA GLY A 243 24.35 7.23 5.31
C GLY A 243 24.19 6.10 4.28
N VAL A 244 23.09 6.13 3.53
CA VAL A 244 22.83 5.24 2.40
C VAL A 244 22.77 6.06 1.12
N ASP A 245 23.17 5.46 0.02
CA ASP A 245 22.90 6.00 -1.31
C ASP A 245 21.48 5.57 -1.74
N LEU A 246 20.53 6.51 -1.71
CA LEU A 246 19.15 6.21 -2.09
C LEU A 246 18.97 5.95 -3.58
N GLU A 247 19.84 6.48 -4.43
CA GLU A 247 19.78 6.19 -5.87
C GLU A 247 20.18 4.73 -6.13
N GLU A 248 21.27 4.27 -5.50
CA GLU A 248 21.68 2.86 -5.55
C GLU A 248 20.64 1.94 -4.91
N CYS A 249 20.06 2.31 -3.76
CA CYS A 249 19.00 1.53 -3.12
C CYS A 249 17.76 1.45 -4.03
N ALA A 250 17.35 2.56 -4.65
CA ALA A 250 16.21 2.58 -5.55
C ALA A 250 16.47 1.77 -6.82
N TRP A 251 17.70 1.81 -7.35
CA TRP A 251 18.12 0.94 -8.45
C TRP A 251 18.04 -0.53 -8.04
N ALA A 252 18.65 -0.92 -6.92
CA ALA A 252 18.66 -2.30 -6.43
C ALA A 252 17.23 -2.83 -6.21
N PHE A 253 16.36 -2.03 -5.60
CA PHE A 253 14.95 -2.36 -5.42
C PHE A 253 14.27 -2.64 -6.77
N ARG A 254 14.41 -1.75 -7.76
CA ARG A 254 13.78 -1.92 -9.08
C ARG A 254 14.32 -3.12 -9.84
N THR A 255 15.63 -3.38 -9.74
CA THR A 255 16.29 -4.54 -10.37
C THR A 255 15.73 -5.84 -9.82
N LEU A 256 15.70 -6.00 -8.49
CA LEU A 256 15.20 -7.21 -7.84
C LEU A 256 13.68 -7.38 -8.03
N GLN A 257 12.90 -6.30 -7.85
CA GLN A 257 11.46 -6.31 -8.10
C GLN A 257 11.16 -6.68 -9.56
N GLY A 258 11.86 -6.08 -10.51
CA GLY A 258 11.68 -6.36 -11.93
C GLY A 258 12.00 -7.80 -12.27
N ARG A 259 13.13 -8.33 -11.77
CA ARG A 259 13.46 -9.74 -11.97
C ARG A 259 12.34 -10.66 -11.48
N GLU A 260 11.84 -10.45 -10.26
CA GLU A 260 10.77 -11.30 -9.72
C GLU A 260 9.43 -11.12 -10.46
N ALA A 261 9.09 -9.90 -10.87
CA ALA A 261 7.90 -9.64 -11.69
C ALA A 261 7.95 -10.39 -13.02
N TRP A 262 9.11 -10.44 -13.67
CA TRP A 262 9.28 -11.22 -14.89
C TRP A 262 9.21 -12.73 -14.64
N LEU A 263 9.78 -13.21 -13.53
CA LEU A 263 9.65 -14.62 -13.15
C LEU A 263 8.19 -15.02 -12.86
N GLU A 264 7.41 -14.12 -12.26
CA GLU A 264 6.01 -14.38 -11.90
C GLU A 264 5.08 -14.35 -13.12
N HIS A 265 5.23 -13.37 -14.02
CA HIS A 265 4.25 -13.10 -15.09
C HIS A 265 4.79 -13.34 -16.51
N GLY A 266 6.10 -13.46 -16.70
CA GLY A 266 6.73 -13.48 -18.02
C GLY A 266 6.26 -14.63 -18.90
N GLU A 267 6.10 -15.83 -18.34
CA GLU A 267 5.59 -16.99 -19.08
C GLU A 267 4.15 -16.75 -19.59
N TRP A 268 3.27 -16.24 -18.70
CA TRP A 268 1.90 -15.91 -19.07
C TRP A 268 1.86 -14.80 -20.13
N ILE A 269 2.67 -13.76 -20.00
CA ILE A 269 2.76 -12.67 -20.98
C ILE A 269 3.16 -13.20 -22.36
N LEU A 270 4.16 -14.08 -22.43
CA LEU A 270 4.64 -14.65 -23.69
C LEU A 270 3.60 -15.58 -24.35
N ARG A 271 2.93 -16.41 -23.54
CA ARG A 271 1.95 -17.39 -24.01
C ARG A 271 0.61 -16.76 -24.38
N ALA A 272 0.04 -15.99 -23.47
CA ALA A 272 -1.31 -15.43 -23.60
C ALA A 272 -1.34 -14.12 -24.40
N ARG A 273 -0.20 -13.42 -24.52
CA ARG A 273 -0.08 -12.12 -25.21
C ARG A 273 -1.18 -11.12 -24.80
N PRO A 274 -1.32 -10.84 -23.49
CA PRO A 274 -2.39 -10.00 -22.97
C PRO A 274 -2.27 -8.56 -23.47
N VAL A 275 -3.39 -7.87 -23.48
CA VAL A 275 -3.46 -6.43 -23.69
C VAL A 275 -3.00 -5.74 -22.40
N LEU A 276 -1.70 -5.41 -22.35
CA LEU A 276 -1.11 -4.60 -21.29
C LEU A 276 -1.15 -3.11 -21.64
N GLY A 277 -1.41 -2.28 -20.63
CA GLY A 277 -1.23 -0.83 -20.71
C GLY A 277 0.22 -0.47 -21.08
N PRO A 278 0.45 0.62 -21.84
CA PRO A 278 1.78 0.93 -22.39
C PRO A 278 2.89 1.02 -21.34
N ALA A 279 2.60 1.65 -20.19
CA ALA A 279 3.58 1.81 -19.11
C ALA A 279 3.90 0.49 -18.39
N VAL A 280 2.91 -0.41 -18.22
CA VAL A 280 3.11 -1.73 -17.61
C VAL A 280 3.86 -2.64 -18.57
N ARG A 281 3.52 -2.61 -19.86
CA ARG A 281 4.26 -3.30 -20.93
C ARG A 281 5.74 -2.93 -20.93
N ALA A 282 6.05 -1.63 -20.96
CA ALA A 282 7.43 -1.15 -20.95
C ALA A 282 8.21 -1.61 -19.70
N ARG A 283 7.54 -1.72 -18.54
CA ARG A 283 8.16 -2.25 -17.31
C ARG A 283 8.48 -3.74 -17.42
N PHE A 284 7.58 -4.56 -17.96
CA PHE A 284 7.86 -5.98 -18.19
C PHE A 284 8.95 -6.19 -19.25
N GLU A 285 8.99 -5.36 -20.30
CA GLU A 285 10.06 -5.38 -21.31
C GLU A 285 11.43 -5.05 -20.71
N ALA A 286 11.49 -4.11 -19.76
CA ALA A 286 12.69 -3.81 -19.01
C ALA A 286 13.05 -4.94 -18.02
N ALA A 287 12.05 -5.47 -17.32
CA ALA A 287 12.20 -6.57 -16.37
C ALA A 287 12.78 -7.84 -17.03
N ALA A 288 12.35 -8.15 -18.25
CA ALA A 288 12.85 -9.27 -19.05
C ALA A 288 14.35 -9.17 -19.40
N ARG A 289 14.94 -7.97 -19.27
CA ARG A 289 16.36 -7.70 -19.61
C ARG A 289 17.27 -7.62 -18.39
N VAL A 290 16.73 -7.75 -17.17
CA VAL A 290 17.54 -7.73 -15.95
C VAL A 290 18.51 -8.91 -15.97
N SER A 291 19.82 -8.65 -15.88
CA SER A 291 20.85 -9.68 -15.92
C SER A 291 21.07 -10.34 -14.56
N ASP A 292 21.74 -11.50 -14.52
CA ASP A 292 22.08 -12.15 -13.23
C ASP A 292 23.14 -11.33 -12.46
N ALA A 293 24.05 -10.66 -13.17
CA ALA A 293 25.04 -9.77 -12.58
C ALA A 293 24.41 -8.53 -11.93
N ASP A 294 23.36 -7.96 -12.54
CA ASP A 294 22.60 -6.87 -11.92
C ASP A 294 21.91 -7.34 -10.63
N VAL A 295 21.36 -8.57 -10.65
CA VAL A 295 20.73 -9.17 -9.47
C VAL A 295 21.75 -9.36 -8.35
N GLU A 296 22.92 -9.91 -8.64
CA GLU A 296 23.99 -10.11 -7.64
C GLU A 296 24.39 -8.78 -6.99
N ARG A 297 24.71 -7.76 -7.79
CA ARG A 297 25.02 -6.41 -7.26
C ARG A 297 23.86 -5.83 -6.44
N ALA A 298 22.62 -6.00 -6.89
CA ALA A 298 21.46 -5.50 -6.17
C ALA A 298 21.25 -6.21 -4.82
N GLN A 299 21.60 -7.49 -4.70
CA GLN A 299 21.56 -8.21 -3.42
C GLN A 299 22.60 -7.69 -2.43
N ASP A 300 23.80 -7.32 -2.89
CA ASP A 300 24.82 -6.70 -2.02
C ASP A 300 24.32 -5.38 -1.43
N ILE A 301 23.70 -4.54 -2.26
CA ILE A 301 23.08 -3.29 -1.83
C ILE A 301 21.93 -3.56 -0.84
N ARG A 302 21.09 -4.57 -1.11
CA ARG A 302 20.02 -5.00 -0.18
C ARG A 302 20.58 -5.37 1.18
N LEU A 303 21.66 -6.14 1.24
CA LEU A 303 22.30 -6.55 2.48
C LEU A 303 22.84 -5.35 3.28
N ALA A 304 23.50 -4.40 2.61
CA ALA A 304 23.96 -3.16 3.23
C ALA A 304 22.79 -2.33 3.79
N ALA A 305 21.70 -2.19 3.03
CA ALA A 305 20.50 -1.49 3.47
C ALA A 305 19.85 -2.15 4.71
N VAL A 306 19.79 -3.49 4.74
CA VAL A 306 19.28 -4.26 5.91
C VAL A 306 20.09 -3.94 7.16
N GLN A 307 21.42 -4.01 7.07
CA GLN A 307 22.30 -3.70 8.19
C GLN A 307 22.11 -2.26 8.67
N ARG A 308 21.95 -1.32 7.72
CA ARG A 308 21.83 0.10 8.07
C ARG A 308 20.49 0.46 8.70
N ILE A 309 19.39 -0.10 8.21
CA ILE A 309 18.06 0.06 8.83
C ILE A 309 18.07 -0.58 10.22
N ALA A 310 18.54 -1.82 10.36
CA ALA A 310 18.63 -2.48 11.66
C ALA A 310 19.44 -1.66 12.67
N ALA A 311 20.51 -0.98 12.23
CA ALA A 311 21.28 -0.08 13.07
C ALA A 311 20.55 1.21 13.44
N ALA A 312 19.81 1.79 12.49
CA ALA A 312 19.13 3.07 12.66
C ALA A 312 17.82 2.96 13.47
N THR A 313 17.22 1.76 13.52
CA THR A 313 15.97 1.50 14.26
C THR A 313 16.19 0.75 15.57
N ARG A 314 17.44 0.66 16.07
CA ARG A 314 17.72 0.06 17.37
C ARG A 314 17.00 0.80 18.50
N ASP A 315 16.77 0.09 19.60
CA ASP A 315 16.24 0.65 20.85
C ASP A 315 14.92 1.42 20.68
N GLY A 316 14.10 1.00 19.70
CA GLY A 316 12.79 1.59 19.46
C GLY A 316 12.80 2.90 18.67
N ARG A 317 13.89 3.23 17.97
CA ARG A 317 13.92 4.40 17.09
C ARG A 317 13.11 4.14 15.81
N VAL A 318 12.32 5.14 15.40
CA VAL A 318 11.61 5.14 14.11
C VAL A 318 12.17 6.19 13.16
N LEU A 319 12.21 5.86 11.88
CA LEU A 319 12.71 6.74 10.81
C LEU A 319 11.54 7.44 10.12
N VAL A 320 11.68 8.73 9.89
CA VAL A 320 10.62 9.61 9.38
C VAL A 320 10.97 10.11 7.98
N GLY A 321 10.00 10.01 7.07
CA GLY A 321 10.08 10.45 5.67
C GLY A 321 8.73 10.88 5.12
N PRO A 322 8.66 11.48 3.92
CA PRO A 322 7.37 11.69 3.25
C PRO A 322 6.81 10.35 2.76
N SER A 323 5.48 10.18 2.81
CA SER A 323 4.80 9.00 2.25
C SER A 323 4.54 9.11 0.74
N ALA A 324 4.79 10.27 0.14
CA ALA A 324 4.76 10.47 -1.30
C ALA A 324 5.62 11.69 -1.70
N ALA A 325 5.95 11.79 -2.98
CA ALA A 325 6.78 12.85 -3.56
C ALA A 325 6.20 14.27 -3.39
N GLY A 326 4.91 14.38 -3.09
CA GLY A 326 4.18 15.63 -2.90
C GLY A 326 2.68 15.38 -2.83
N ALA A 327 1.88 16.38 -3.18
CA ALA A 327 0.43 16.21 -3.35
C ALA A 327 0.10 15.28 -4.52
N ALA A 328 -1.10 14.69 -4.52
CA ALA A 328 -1.59 13.85 -5.60
C ALA A 328 -1.48 14.57 -6.97
N PRO A 329 -0.82 14.01 -7.99
CA PRO A 329 -0.73 14.68 -9.29
C PRO A 329 -2.08 14.67 -10.03
N PRO A 330 -2.32 15.63 -10.94
CA PRO A 330 -3.49 15.61 -11.81
C PRO A 330 -3.60 14.30 -12.60
N ILE A 331 -4.82 13.78 -12.81
CA ILE A 331 -5.05 12.51 -13.53
C ILE A 331 -4.45 12.56 -14.95
N HIS A 332 -4.53 13.72 -15.60
CA HIS A 332 -4.03 13.96 -16.96
C HIS A 332 -2.70 14.72 -16.98
N ALA A 333 -1.88 14.60 -15.94
CA ALA A 333 -0.52 15.13 -15.97
C ALA A 333 0.28 14.51 -17.13
N ASP A 334 1.24 15.26 -17.66
CA ASP A 334 2.12 14.78 -18.72
C ASP A 334 2.83 13.47 -18.33
N PRO A 335 2.95 12.47 -19.23
CA PRO A 335 3.53 11.17 -18.92
C PRO A 335 4.94 11.23 -18.31
N SER A 336 5.78 12.20 -18.71
CA SER A 336 7.12 12.36 -18.15
C SER A 336 7.08 12.79 -16.68
N ARG A 337 6.15 13.68 -16.32
CA ARG A 337 5.92 14.12 -14.95
C ARG A 337 5.34 12.99 -14.09
N GLN A 338 4.42 12.22 -14.65
CA GLN A 338 3.87 11.03 -13.97
C GLN A 338 4.97 10.01 -13.68
N ASP A 339 5.86 9.74 -14.64
CA ASP A 339 6.96 8.79 -14.43
C ASP A 339 7.99 9.31 -13.44
N SER A 340 8.39 10.59 -13.52
CA SER A 340 9.28 11.23 -12.54
C SER A 340 8.71 11.13 -11.12
N THR A 341 7.42 11.47 -10.94
CA THR A 341 6.74 11.35 -9.63
C THR A 341 6.74 9.91 -9.12
N ARG A 342 6.48 8.94 -10.02
CA ARG A 342 6.54 7.51 -9.69
C ARG A 342 7.94 7.08 -9.28
N GLN A 343 8.99 7.53 -9.97
CA GLN A 343 10.38 7.21 -9.64
C GLN A 343 10.76 7.76 -8.26
N THR A 344 10.38 9.00 -7.95
CA THR A 344 10.57 9.58 -6.61
C THR A 344 9.82 8.78 -5.54
N ASN A 345 8.55 8.43 -5.77
CA ASN A 345 7.80 7.58 -4.85
C ASN A 345 8.47 6.22 -4.61
N LEU A 346 9.00 5.58 -5.65
CA LEU A 346 9.75 4.33 -5.49
C LEU A 346 11.03 4.52 -4.66
N ALA A 347 11.78 5.60 -4.89
CA ALA A 347 12.98 5.91 -4.13
C ALA A 347 12.66 6.17 -2.64
N LEU A 348 11.57 6.89 -2.34
CA LEU A 348 11.09 7.10 -0.97
C LEU A 348 10.72 5.80 -0.23
N HIS A 349 10.46 4.73 -0.97
CA HIS A 349 9.88 3.51 -0.44
C HIS A 349 10.78 2.29 -0.58
N CYS A 350 11.91 2.42 -1.28
CA CYS A 350 12.82 1.32 -1.59
C CYS A 350 13.41 0.68 -0.33
N LEU A 351 13.71 1.46 0.72
CA LEU A 351 14.30 0.96 1.96
C LEU A 351 13.38 -0.06 2.65
N ALA A 352 12.09 0.24 2.80
CA ALA A 352 11.13 -0.71 3.37
C ALA A 352 10.98 -1.98 2.50
N GLY A 353 11.06 -1.81 1.18
CA GLY A 353 11.11 -2.90 0.20
C GLY A 353 12.29 -3.84 0.43
N LEU A 354 13.50 -3.28 0.41
CA LEU A 354 14.76 -4.02 0.53
C LEU A 354 14.89 -4.71 1.88
N THR A 355 14.46 -4.06 2.96
CA THR A 355 14.71 -4.53 4.33
C THR A 355 13.54 -5.30 4.94
N GLY A 356 12.37 -5.29 4.30
CA GLY A 356 11.17 -5.90 4.85
C GLY A 356 10.61 -5.17 6.07
N ALA A 357 11.04 -3.93 6.33
CA ALA A 357 10.62 -3.16 7.49
C ALA A 357 9.12 -2.73 7.41
N PRO A 358 8.42 -2.69 8.55
CA PRO A 358 7.07 -2.17 8.65
C PRO A 358 7.07 -0.65 8.54
N VAL A 359 6.02 -0.11 7.93
CA VAL A 359 5.83 1.32 7.78
C VAL A 359 4.38 1.70 7.98
N VAL A 360 4.13 2.76 8.74
CA VAL A 360 2.82 3.41 8.82
C VAL A 360 2.88 4.80 8.16
N SER A 361 1.90 5.09 7.30
CA SER A 361 1.66 6.41 6.71
C SER A 361 0.52 7.09 7.47
N LEU A 362 0.78 8.26 8.03
CA LEU A 362 -0.21 9.08 8.74
C LEU A 362 -0.46 10.39 7.99
N PRO A 363 -1.71 10.86 7.85
CA PRO A 363 -2.03 12.11 7.17
C PRO A 363 -1.76 13.34 8.07
N LEU A 364 -0.49 13.58 8.40
CA LEU A 364 -0.03 14.62 9.33
C LEU A 364 0.40 15.92 8.65
N ALA A 365 0.50 15.94 7.31
CA ALA A 365 0.99 17.08 6.56
C ALA A 365 0.04 17.47 5.43
N ARG A 366 0.22 18.69 4.91
CA ARG A 366 -0.52 19.24 3.77
C ARG A 366 0.40 20.07 2.89
N VAL A 367 0.19 20.00 1.57
CA VAL A 367 0.86 20.81 0.56
C VAL A 367 -0.20 21.32 -0.40
N GLU A 368 -0.26 22.63 -0.65
CA GLU A 368 -1.32 23.26 -1.48
C GLU A 368 -2.75 22.89 -1.03
N ASP A 369 -3.00 22.82 0.28
CA ASP A 369 -4.27 22.35 0.85
C ASP A 369 -4.69 20.92 0.44
N LEU A 370 -3.76 20.12 -0.06
CA LEU A 370 -3.96 18.72 -0.36
C LEU A 370 -3.26 17.85 0.69
N PRO A 371 -3.79 16.64 0.96
CA PRO A 371 -3.17 15.73 1.92
C PRO A 371 -1.75 15.34 1.52
N LEU A 372 -0.90 15.20 2.53
CA LEU A 372 0.42 14.57 2.44
C LEU A 372 0.62 13.66 3.66
N GLY A 373 0.91 12.39 3.41
CA GLY A 373 1.26 11.43 4.44
C GLY A 373 2.70 11.60 4.92
N VAL A 374 2.93 11.37 6.21
CA VAL A 374 4.25 11.20 6.81
C VAL A 374 4.44 9.72 7.15
N ALA A 375 5.52 9.15 6.64
CA ALA A 375 5.87 7.74 6.81
C ALA A 375 6.77 7.56 8.03
N PHE A 376 6.46 6.55 8.83
CA PHE A 376 7.27 6.11 9.97
C PHE A 376 7.67 4.67 9.76
N LEU A 377 8.97 4.42 9.62
CA LEU A 377 9.57 3.10 9.45
C LEU A 377 10.17 2.64 10.78
N ALA A 378 9.82 1.43 11.21
CA ALA A 378 10.37 0.83 12.43
C ALA A 378 11.21 -0.42 12.12
N ALA A 379 11.81 -1.01 13.14
CA ALA A 379 12.51 -2.28 13.00
C ALA A 379 11.53 -3.40 12.55
N PRO A 380 11.98 -4.36 11.71
CA PRO A 380 11.22 -5.58 11.43
C PRO A 380 10.73 -6.27 12.71
N GLY A 381 9.45 -6.62 12.75
CA GLY A 381 8.80 -7.23 13.91
C GLY A 381 8.16 -6.24 14.90
N SER A 382 8.28 -4.93 14.69
CA SER A 382 7.72 -3.89 15.57
C SER A 382 6.37 -3.32 15.11
N ASP A 383 5.59 -4.10 14.37
CA ASP A 383 4.35 -3.67 13.69
C ASP A 383 3.29 -3.07 14.63
N LEU A 384 2.87 -3.82 15.65
CA LEU A 384 1.81 -3.34 16.54
C LEU A 384 2.31 -2.24 17.46
N THR A 385 3.55 -2.29 17.89
CA THR A 385 4.21 -1.23 18.67
C THR A 385 4.26 0.07 17.87
N LEU A 386 4.63 0.00 16.59
CA LEU A 386 4.60 1.14 15.68
C LEU A 386 3.17 1.69 15.53
N LEU A 387 2.17 0.82 15.33
CA LEU A 387 0.77 1.26 15.18
C LEU A 387 0.21 1.90 16.45
N ARG A 388 0.48 1.32 17.63
CA ARG A 388 0.07 1.90 18.93
C ARG A 388 0.67 3.27 19.13
N TRP A 389 1.97 3.41 18.90
CA TRP A 389 2.66 4.70 18.99
C TRP A 389 2.12 5.70 17.96
N ALA A 390 1.96 5.29 16.69
CA ALA A 390 1.44 6.12 15.61
C ALA A 390 0.04 6.67 15.88
N ALA A 391 -0.82 5.87 16.54
CA ALA A 391 -2.14 6.32 16.97
C ALA A 391 -2.08 7.52 17.95
N THR A 392 -1.02 7.63 18.77
CA THR A 392 -0.84 8.76 19.69
C THR A 392 -0.49 10.08 18.99
N LEU A 393 -0.01 10.01 17.74
CA LEU A 393 0.33 11.19 16.95
C LEU A 393 -0.88 11.80 16.25
N LEU A 394 -1.97 11.04 16.12
CA LEU A 394 -3.17 11.53 15.48
C LEU A 394 -3.87 12.50 16.45
N PRO A 395 -4.25 13.70 15.98
CA PRO A 395 -5.04 14.61 16.80
C PRO A 395 -6.32 13.89 17.22
N GLY A 396 -6.71 14.03 18.49
CA GLY A 396 -7.85 13.34 19.09
C GLY A 396 -9.11 13.51 18.25
N ARG A 397 -9.36 12.55 17.34
CA ARG A 397 -10.67 12.35 16.75
C ARG A 397 -11.43 11.57 17.81
N GLU A 398 -12.04 12.32 18.72
CA GLU A 398 -13.10 11.78 19.54
C GLU A 398 -14.14 11.14 18.61
N ALA A 399 -14.57 9.95 19.04
CA ALA A 399 -15.46 9.04 18.33
C ALA A 399 -16.83 9.64 18.03
#